data_AF-A0A1S2CEG4-F1
#
_entry.id   AF-A0A1S2CEG4-F1
#
_cell.length_a   1.000
_cell.length_b   1.000
_cell.length_c   1.000
_cell.angle_alpha   90.00
_cell.angle_beta   90.00
_cell.angle_gamma   90.00
#
_symmetry.space_group_name_H-M   'P 1'
#
loop_
_entity.id
_entity.type
_entity.pdbx_description
1 polymer ?
#
loop_
_entity_poly.entity_id
_entity_poly.type
_entity_poly.pdbx_seq_one_letter_code
_entity_poly.pdbx_strand_id
1 'polypeptide(L)'
;MKVSSAPQNVGITGESNGEVFAGATLKNEAMFSVKWKAAYAEVREAQVTRQEESVSKEEQEQQEGADKAFKSLLDVKPEIALSAGIGAGFEFKIGLSENRRLYMTLKGHLVLGPGGGGGVAAELNGPQIVELVTFVRWSLEQSNFRFLEWLESEAFTMLSLLLRVQAVSSDELINLATWPLDRLHSYWNATQGNYVEAVDSANRIATNRNVINYTPEAKAEILHLLSGNTSQALRQSITDFEQFASAALAVLSTIQSHREFMEVLRRMGQEGDAKGDVVNLKNNYVNLILKFLYRSTKAKATERWLVELYS
;
A
#
# COMPACT_ATOMS: atom_id res chain seq x y z
N MET A 1 5.60 55.74 56.73
CA MET A 1 4.74 56.77 56.10
C MET A 1 4.81 56.64 54.58
N LYS A 2 3.99 55.77 53.99
CA LYS A 2 3.26 55.97 52.72
C LYS A 2 2.34 54.77 52.53
N VAL A 3 1.08 55.09 52.32
CA VAL A 3 -0.09 54.22 52.20
C VAL A 3 -0.46 54.17 50.72
N SER A 4 -0.89 52.99 50.25
CA SER A 4 -1.77 52.73 49.09
C SER A 4 -1.18 53.03 47.69
N SER A 5 -1.46 52.29 46.61
CA SER A 5 -2.72 51.60 46.26
C SER A 5 -2.50 50.40 45.32
N ALA A 6 -3.02 49.23 45.72
CA ALA A 6 -3.55 48.20 44.80
C ALA A 6 -4.92 48.68 44.22
N PRO A 7 -5.66 47.96 43.35
CA PRO A 7 -5.47 46.62 42.75
C PRO A 7 -5.71 46.61 41.21
N GLN A 8 -5.41 45.53 40.48
CA GLN A 8 -6.36 44.48 40.05
C GLN A 8 -5.51 43.23 39.70
N ASN A 9 -5.61 42.15 40.47
CA ASN A 9 -6.46 40.96 40.22
C ASN A 9 -6.27 40.40 38.79
N VAL A 10 -5.91 39.13 38.60
CA VAL A 10 -6.42 37.91 39.26
C VAL A 10 -5.29 36.86 39.28
N GLY A 11 -4.89 36.35 40.44
CA GLY A 11 -5.27 35.02 40.96
C GLY A 11 -4.14 33.99 40.72
N ILE A 12 -3.18 33.81 41.64
CA ILE A 12 -3.22 32.95 42.86
C ILE A 12 -3.35 31.47 42.45
N THR A 13 -2.23 30.75 42.27
CA THR A 13 -1.41 30.05 43.30
C THR A 13 -2.13 28.91 44.01
N GLY A 14 -1.44 27.79 44.19
CA GLY A 14 -1.77 26.83 45.23
C GLY A 14 -1.14 25.46 45.03
N GLU A 15 0.12 25.32 45.42
CA GLU A 15 0.77 24.04 45.74
C GLU A 15 -0.03 23.26 46.80
N SER A 16 -0.04 21.94 46.70
CA SER A 16 -0.16 21.04 47.86
C SER A 16 0.23 19.61 47.49
N ASN A 17 1.17 19.08 48.27
CA ASN A 17 1.76 17.74 48.24
C ASN A 17 0.77 16.57 48.25
N GLY A 18 1.18 15.47 47.61
CA GLY A 18 0.66 14.12 47.82
C GLY A 18 1.69 13.07 47.39
N GLU A 19 2.26 12.33 48.35
CA GLU A 19 2.89 11.04 48.10
C GLU A 19 1.81 9.96 47.86
N VAL A 20 2.19 8.85 47.20
CA VAL A 20 1.43 7.60 46.93
C VAL A 20 0.44 7.73 45.74
N PHE A 21 0.51 7.00 44.61
CA PHE A 21 0.39 5.55 44.39
C PHE A 21 1.01 5.08 43.06
N ALA A 22 1.36 3.79 43.02
CA ALA A 22 1.53 2.98 41.81
C ALA A 22 0.26 2.97 40.94
N GLY A 23 0.42 2.94 39.62
CA GLY A 23 -0.64 2.56 38.68
C GLY A 23 -1.60 3.69 38.27
N ALA A 24 -1.30 4.38 37.18
CA ALA A 24 -2.30 5.01 36.30
C ALA A 24 -1.66 5.40 34.95
N THR A 25 -1.37 4.42 34.11
CA THR A 25 -1.10 4.64 32.68
C THR A 25 -2.39 4.30 31.92
N LEU A 26 -3.30 5.28 31.82
CA LEU A 26 -4.60 5.18 31.16
C LEU A 26 -4.90 6.60 30.65
N LYS A 27 -5.28 6.92 29.41
CA LYS A 27 -5.79 6.20 28.24
C LYS A 27 -5.33 7.00 27.01
N ASN A 28 -4.60 6.41 26.09
CA ASN A 28 -4.44 6.98 24.74
C ASN A 28 -4.36 5.89 23.65
N GLU A 29 -3.97 4.67 24.04
CA GLU A 29 -3.91 3.48 23.19
C GLU A 29 -5.30 2.97 22.76
N ALA A 30 -6.31 3.04 23.64
CA ALA A 30 -7.66 2.52 23.37
C ALA A 30 -8.44 3.32 22.30
N MET A 31 -8.00 4.53 21.94
CA MET A 31 -8.70 5.42 21.01
C MET A 31 -8.24 5.23 19.55
N PHE A 32 -7.04 4.67 19.35
CA PHE A 32 -6.42 4.43 18.03
C PHE A 32 -6.92 3.13 17.39
N SER A 33 -7.05 2.06 18.20
CA SER A 33 -7.54 0.75 17.77
C SER A 33 -8.98 0.78 17.20
N VAL A 34 -9.84 1.64 17.77
CA VAL A 34 -11.24 1.80 17.36
C VAL A 34 -11.40 2.37 15.95
N LYS A 35 -10.42 3.15 15.46
CA LYS A 35 -10.51 3.87 14.17
C LYS A 35 -9.96 3.05 13.01
N TRP A 36 -8.87 2.33 13.23
CA TRP A 36 -8.43 1.27 12.32
C TRP A 36 -9.54 0.24 12.13
N LYS A 37 -10.25 -0.13 13.19
CA LYS A 37 -11.39 -1.06 13.10
C LYS A 37 -12.55 -0.54 12.24
N ALA A 38 -12.83 0.77 12.21
CA ALA A 38 -13.89 1.35 11.40
C ALA A 38 -13.51 1.39 9.90
N ALA A 39 -12.31 1.88 9.58
CA ALA A 39 -11.78 1.82 8.22
C ALA A 39 -11.65 0.35 7.74
N TYR A 40 -11.27 -0.56 8.64
CA TYR A 40 -11.16 -1.99 8.36
C TYR A 40 -12.53 -2.67 8.21
N ALA A 41 -13.55 -2.27 8.96
CA ALA A 41 -14.91 -2.77 8.76
C ALA A 41 -15.45 -2.32 7.40
N GLU A 42 -15.22 -1.06 7.00
CA GLU A 42 -15.57 -0.58 5.66
C GLU A 42 -14.79 -1.32 4.56
N VAL A 43 -13.48 -1.54 4.75
CA VAL A 43 -12.65 -2.31 3.81
C VAL A 43 -13.10 -3.78 3.73
N ARG A 44 -13.35 -4.44 4.87
CA ARG A 44 -13.78 -5.83 4.95
C ARG A 44 -15.20 -6.01 4.44
N GLU A 45 -16.13 -5.11 4.74
CA GLU A 45 -17.49 -5.13 4.17
C GLU A 45 -17.45 -4.84 2.66
N ALA A 46 -16.63 -3.91 2.19
CA ALA A 46 -16.44 -3.66 0.77
C ALA A 46 -15.77 -4.83 0.03
N GLN A 47 -14.92 -5.61 0.70
CA GLN A 47 -14.26 -6.80 0.14
C GLN A 47 -15.16 -8.05 0.22
N VAL A 48 -15.82 -8.31 1.35
CA VAL A 48 -16.74 -9.45 1.57
C VAL A 48 -17.99 -9.33 0.71
N THR A 49 -18.57 -8.13 0.56
CA THR A 49 -19.70 -7.92 -0.36
C THR A 49 -19.31 -8.11 -1.83
N ARG A 50 -18.01 -8.16 -2.15
CA ARG A 50 -17.48 -8.32 -3.52
C ARG A 50 -16.79 -9.67 -3.80
N GLN A 51 -16.63 -10.53 -2.80
CA GLN A 51 -16.01 -11.85 -2.94
C GLN A 51 -16.91 -12.95 -2.36
N GLU A 52 -17.96 -13.30 -3.08
CA GLU A 52 -18.54 -14.65 -2.97
C GLU A 52 -17.84 -15.55 -4.00
N GLU A 53 -16.75 -16.23 -3.61
CA GLU A 53 -16.38 -17.53 -4.17
C GLU A 53 -15.27 -18.21 -3.31
N SER A 54 -15.39 -19.52 -3.17
CA SER A 54 -14.76 -20.41 -2.18
C SER A 54 -13.26 -20.23 -1.95
N VAL A 55 -12.89 -19.91 -0.70
CA VAL A 55 -11.52 -19.85 -0.17
C VAL A 55 -11.09 -21.22 0.37
N SER A 56 -9.82 -21.60 0.17
CA SER A 56 -9.28 -22.90 0.58
C SER A 56 -8.98 -22.97 2.09
N LYS A 57 -8.90 -24.18 2.66
CA LYS A 57 -8.71 -24.38 4.12
C LYS A 57 -7.39 -23.83 4.67
N GLU A 58 -6.34 -23.80 3.86
CA GLU A 58 -5.03 -23.25 4.25
C GLU A 58 -5.04 -21.72 4.31
N GLU A 59 -5.73 -21.07 3.35
CA GLU A 59 -6.00 -19.63 3.38
C GLU A 59 -6.91 -19.23 4.55
N GLN A 60 -7.84 -20.12 4.95
CA GLN A 60 -8.67 -19.95 6.15
C GLN A 60 -7.85 -20.04 7.44
N GLU A 61 -6.89 -20.96 7.54
CA GLU A 61 -6.03 -21.11 8.74
C GLU A 61 -5.02 -19.95 8.87
N GLN A 62 -4.47 -19.46 7.75
CA GLN A 62 -3.67 -18.25 7.73
C GLN A 62 -4.51 -17.00 8.07
N GLN A 63 -5.75 -16.91 7.55
CA GLN A 63 -6.71 -15.88 7.93
C GLN A 63 -7.11 -15.98 9.41
N GLU A 64 -7.25 -17.18 9.99
CA GLU A 64 -7.54 -17.36 11.41
C GLU A 64 -6.35 -16.99 12.31
N GLY A 65 -5.12 -17.26 11.85
CA GLY A 65 -3.88 -16.81 12.49
C GLY A 65 -3.74 -15.28 12.46
N ALA A 66 -4.03 -14.67 11.30
CA ALA A 66 -4.11 -13.23 11.14
C ALA A 66 -5.25 -12.63 11.99
N ASP A 67 -6.43 -13.26 12.03
CA ASP A 67 -7.58 -12.86 12.84
C ASP A 67 -7.32 -13.00 14.35
N LYS A 68 -6.46 -13.94 14.78
CA LYS A 68 -6.02 -14.08 16.18
C LYS A 68 -4.95 -13.04 16.56
N ALA A 69 -3.96 -12.81 15.70
CA ALA A 69 -3.00 -11.72 15.87
C ALA A 69 -3.72 -10.35 15.91
N PHE A 70 -4.74 -10.19 15.07
CA PHE A 70 -5.68 -9.08 15.03
C PHE A 70 -6.54 -8.98 16.30
N LYS A 71 -7.14 -10.07 16.79
CA LYS A 71 -7.88 -10.09 18.07
C LYS A 71 -7.01 -9.66 19.25
N SER A 72 -5.73 -10.01 19.24
CA SER A 72 -4.77 -9.58 20.26
C SER A 72 -4.48 -8.07 20.23
N LEU A 73 -4.63 -7.41 19.08
CA LEU A 73 -4.55 -5.95 18.94
C LEU A 73 -5.88 -5.26 19.30
N LEU A 74 -7.01 -5.99 19.19
CA LEU A 74 -8.38 -5.50 19.40
C LEU A 74 -8.90 -5.58 20.85
N ASP A 75 -8.29 -6.39 21.73
CA ASP A 75 -8.83 -6.68 23.08
C ASP A 75 -8.60 -5.56 24.12
N VAL A 76 -8.09 -4.40 23.69
CA VAL A 76 -7.98 -3.19 24.52
C VAL A 76 -9.15 -2.23 24.18
N LYS A 77 -10.26 -2.33 24.91
CA LYS A 77 -11.41 -1.39 24.85
C LYS A 77 -11.29 -0.27 25.91
N PRO A 78 -11.93 0.94 25.83
CA PRO A 78 -12.99 1.37 24.90
C PRO A 78 -12.87 2.81 24.26
N GLU A 79 -13.57 2.93 23.12
CA GLU A 79 -14.39 4.05 22.57
C GLU A 79 -13.74 5.37 22.07
N ILE A 80 -13.83 5.62 20.75
CA ILE A 80 -14.42 6.80 20.06
C ILE A 80 -14.19 6.65 18.53
N ALA A 81 -15.26 6.81 17.73
CA ALA A 81 -15.27 6.73 16.27
C ALA A 81 -14.65 7.98 15.61
N LEU A 82 -13.88 7.81 14.52
CA LEU A 82 -13.52 8.91 13.61
C LEU A 82 -14.01 8.61 12.20
N SER A 83 -15.06 9.32 11.84
CA SER A 83 -15.48 9.64 10.48
C SER A 83 -15.18 11.13 10.28
N ALA A 84 -14.04 11.47 9.67
CA ALA A 84 -13.79 12.78 9.04
C ALA A 84 -12.35 12.87 8.51
N GLY A 85 -12.21 13.04 7.19
CA GLY A 85 -11.11 13.72 6.51
C GLY A 85 -9.67 13.46 6.99
N ILE A 86 -8.92 12.72 6.17
CA ILE A 86 -7.44 12.74 6.18
C ILE A 86 -7.01 14.22 6.12
N GLY A 87 -6.64 14.80 7.27
CA GLY A 87 -6.30 16.22 7.40
C GLY A 87 -6.60 16.88 8.75
N ALA A 88 -7.48 16.33 9.59
CA ALA A 88 -7.79 16.92 10.91
C ALA A 88 -7.22 16.09 12.07
N GLY A 89 -5.94 16.33 12.43
CA GLY A 89 -5.48 16.21 13.83
C GLY A 89 -4.64 15.00 14.25
N PHE A 90 -4.17 14.14 13.34
CA PHE A 90 -3.17 13.11 13.65
C PHE A 90 -1.92 13.27 12.78
N GLU A 91 -0.80 13.64 13.40
CA GLU A 91 0.51 13.68 12.74
C GLU A 91 1.16 12.29 12.82
N PHE A 92 0.83 11.37 11.93
CA PHE A 92 1.63 10.15 11.79
C PHE A 92 2.41 10.19 10.48
N LYS A 93 3.57 9.53 10.46
CA LYS A 93 4.33 9.35 9.23
C LYS A 93 4.81 7.92 9.10
N ILE A 94 4.78 7.43 7.87
CA ILE A 94 5.43 6.20 7.46
C ILE A 94 6.69 6.56 6.69
N GLY A 95 7.82 6.03 7.14
CA GLY A 95 9.12 6.31 6.56
C GLY A 95 9.95 5.05 6.34
N LEU A 96 11.14 5.24 5.80
CA LEU A 96 12.13 4.18 5.58
C LEU A 96 13.38 4.48 6.40
N SER A 97 13.78 3.54 7.27
CA SER A 97 14.94 3.73 8.14
C SER A 97 16.25 3.63 7.35
N GLU A 98 17.36 4.05 7.96
CA GLU A 98 18.71 3.86 7.41
C GLU A 98 19.01 2.38 7.10
N ASN A 99 18.44 1.47 7.90
CA ASN A 99 18.52 0.01 7.71
C ASN A 99 17.53 -0.52 6.65
N ARG A 100 16.90 0.36 5.87
CA ARG A 100 15.96 0.04 4.80
C ARG A 100 14.71 -0.71 5.28
N ARG A 101 14.26 -0.43 6.50
CA ARG A 101 13.03 -1.00 7.08
C ARG A 101 11.96 0.06 7.22
N LEU A 102 10.73 -0.31 6.89
CA LEU A 102 9.59 0.58 7.04
C LEU A 102 9.35 0.84 8.53
N TYR A 103 9.08 2.10 8.89
CA TYR A 103 8.75 2.48 10.26
C TYR A 103 7.53 3.41 10.31
N MET A 104 6.91 3.51 11.48
CA MET A 104 5.84 4.47 11.76
C MET A 104 6.21 5.41 12.92
N THR A 105 5.84 6.68 12.78
CA THR A 105 5.92 7.70 13.85
C THR A 105 4.53 8.29 14.15
N LEU A 106 4.29 8.71 15.39
CA LEU A 106 3.06 9.38 15.87
C LEU A 106 3.44 10.67 16.61
N LYS A 107 2.94 11.82 16.18
CA LYS A 107 3.24 13.18 16.68
C LYS A 107 4.73 13.50 16.74
N GLY A 108 5.50 13.01 15.76
CA GLY A 108 6.97 13.07 15.78
C GLY A 108 7.63 12.23 16.88
N HIS A 109 6.84 11.58 17.73
CA HIS A 109 7.29 10.62 18.71
C HIS A 109 7.19 9.20 18.16
N LEU A 110 8.00 8.36 18.75
CA LEU A 110 8.29 7.05 18.25
C LEU A 110 7.29 6.05 18.81
N VAL A 111 6.56 5.38 17.92
CA VAL A 111 5.65 4.32 18.36
C VAL A 111 6.50 3.12 18.70
N LEU A 112 6.32 2.56 19.90
CA LEU A 112 7.02 1.34 20.29
C LEU A 112 6.28 0.16 19.68
N GLY A 113 6.99 -0.62 18.87
CA GLY A 113 6.48 -1.89 18.36
C GLY A 113 6.33 -2.91 19.50
N PRO A 114 5.57 -3.99 19.30
CA PRO A 114 5.39 -5.01 20.33
C PRO A 114 6.75 -5.66 20.68
N GLY A 115 7.35 -5.26 21.81
CA GLY A 115 8.57 -5.88 22.33
C GLY A 115 9.62 -4.99 23.01
N GLY A 116 9.46 -3.67 23.16
CA GLY A 116 10.52 -2.87 23.79
C GLY A 116 10.08 -1.52 24.34
N GLY A 117 10.27 -1.30 25.64
CA GLY A 117 10.30 0.03 26.23
C GLY A 117 11.55 0.77 25.78
N GLY A 118 11.38 1.91 25.10
CA GLY A 118 12.46 2.87 24.86
C GLY A 118 12.65 3.26 23.40
N GLY A 119 12.15 4.45 23.05
CA GLY A 119 12.83 5.41 22.16
C GLY A 119 13.41 5.00 20.81
N VAL A 120 12.98 3.91 20.16
CA VAL A 120 13.39 3.55 18.79
C VAL A 120 12.17 3.23 17.91
N ALA A 121 12.21 3.61 16.63
CA ALA A 121 11.09 3.51 15.68
C ALA A 121 10.51 2.12 15.69
N ALA A 122 9.18 1.99 15.75
CA ALA A 122 8.52 0.73 15.44
C ALA A 122 8.81 0.42 13.98
N GLU A 123 9.86 -0.37 13.74
CA GLU A 123 10.03 -1.08 12.48
C GLU A 123 8.80 -1.98 12.30
N LEU A 124 8.21 -1.88 11.12
CA LEU A 124 7.05 -2.68 10.78
C LEU A 124 7.49 -4.11 10.46
N ASN A 125 6.81 -5.08 11.05
CA ASN A 125 6.99 -6.49 10.73
C ASN A 125 6.13 -6.91 9.51
N GLY A 126 6.28 -8.16 9.06
CA GLY A 126 5.58 -8.69 7.88
C GLY A 126 4.05 -8.49 7.92
N PRO A 127 3.35 -8.95 8.98
CA PRO A 127 1.91 -8.70 9.14
C PRO A 127 1.52 -7.22 9.04
N GLN A 128 2.27 -6.34 9.71
CA GLN A 128 2.01 -4.88 9.68
C GLN A 128 2.22 -4.28 8.29
N ILE A 129 3.16 -4.81 7.50
CA ILE A 129 3.37 -4.39 6.11
C ILE A 129 2.20 -4.80 5.21
N VAL A 130 1.62 -6.00 5.41
CA VAL A 130 0.41 -6.44 4.69
C VAL A 130 -0.77 -5.51 4.98
N GLU A 131 -0.97 -5.15 6.24
CA GLU A 131 -1.99 -4.18 6.64
C GLU A 131 -1.74 -2.79 6.05
N LEU A 132 -0.49 -2.33 6.11
CA LEU A 132 -0.09 -1.04 5.54
C LEU A 132 -0.37 -0.98 4.03
N VAL A 133 -0.09 -2.04 3.28
CA VAL A 133 -0.40 -2.09 1.83
C VAL A 133 -1.89 -1.88 1.57
N THR A 134 -2.75 -2.55 2.35
CA THR A 134 -4.21 -2.42 2.23
C THR A 134 -4.66 -1.00 2.58
N PHE A 135 -4.08 -0.42 3.63
CA PHE A 135 -4.38 0.95 4.06
C PHE A 135 -3.89 2.02 3.07
N VAL A 136 -2.70 1.84 2.49
CA VAL A 136 -2.16 2.70 1.43
C VAL A 136 -3.07 2.65 0.21
N ARG A 137 -3.51 1.46 -0.21
CA ARG A 137 -4.46 1.32 -1.32
C ARG A 137 -5.74 2.12 -1.08
N TRP A 138 -6.40 1.89 0.05
CA TRP A 138 -7.61 2.62 0.42
C TRP A 138 -7.38 4.14 0.47
N SER A 139 -6.26 4.57 1.06
CA SER A 139 -5.92 6.00 1.15
C SER A 139 -5.67 6.64 -0.22
N LEU A 140 -5.07 5.91 -1.15
CA LEU A 140 -4.94 6.35 -2.54
C LEU A 140 -6.32 6.49 -3.19
N GLU A 141 -7.25 5.56 -2.99
CA GLU A 141 -8.61 5.66 -3.52
C GLU A 141 -9.35 6.89 -2.95
N GLN A 142 -9.30 7.09 -1.64
CA GLN A 142 -9.94 8.23 -0.97
C GLN A 142 -9.36 9.58 -1.40
N SER A 143 -8.06 9.62 -1.72
CA SER A 143 -7.39 10.83 -2.20
C SER A 143 -7.48 11.02 -3.71
N ASN A 144 -8.19 10.14 -4.43
CA ASN A 144 -8.20 10.10 -5.89
C ASN A 144 -6.77 10.05 -6.48
N PHE A 145 -5.97 9.13 -5.92
CA PHE A 145 -4.57 8.83 -6.25
C PHE A 145 -3.70 10.10 -6.26
N ARG A 146 -3.90 10.97 -5.27
CA ARG A 146 -3.00 12.10 -4.98
C ARG A 146 -1.90 11.63 -4.04
N PHE A 147 -0.88 12.48 -3.89
CA PHE A 147 0.21 12.24 -2.97
C PHE A 147 -0.31 12.11 -1.52
N LEU A 148 0.20 11.12 -0.79
CA LEU A 148 -0.14 10.87 0.60
C LEU A 148 0.92 11.55 1.48
N GLU A 149 0.62 12.73 2.02
CA GLU A 149 1.61 13.55 2.75
C GLU A 149 2.23 12.87 3.97
N TRP A 150 1.54 11.87 4.54
CA TRP A 150 2.00 11.07 5.67
C TRP A 150 2.90 9.89 5.27
N LEU A 151 3.07 9.62 3.97
CA LEU A 151 3.89 8.52 3.47
C LEU A 151 5.10 9.09 2.73
N GLU A 152 6.29 8.88 3.29
CA GLU A 152 7.54 9.32 2.67
C GLU A 152 7.75 8.62 1.32
N SER A 153 8.38 9.33 0.37
CA SER A 153 8.55 8.84 -1.01
C SER A 153 9.32 7.52 -1.05
N GLU A 154 10.42 7.41 -0.28
CA GLU A 154 11.23 6.18 -0.22
C GLU A 154 10.45 5.00 0.36
N ALA A 155 9.58 5.25 1.34
CA ALA A 155 8.70 4.22 1.89
C ALA A 155 7.65 3.77 0.86
N PHE A 156 7.10 4.70 0.08
CA PHE A 156 6.19 4.38 -1.03
C PHE A 156 6.87 3.55 -2.13
N THR A 157 8.11 3.89 -2.50
CA THR A 157 8.90 3.13 -3.47
C THR A 157 9.25 1.74 -2.93
N MET A 158 9.63 1.61 -1.66
CA MET A 158 9.86 0.31 -1.02
C MET A 158 8.59 -0.58 -1.03
N LEU A 159 7.44 -0.02 -0.66
CA LEU A 159 6.16 -0.73 -0.77
C LEU A 159 5.87 -1.15 -2.21
N SER A 160 6.08 -0.26 -3.17
CA SER A 160 5.86 -0.55 -4.59
C SER A 160 6.80 -1.66 -5.11
N LEU A 161 8.05 -1.69 -4.65
CA LEU A 161 9.01 -2.76 -4.92
C LEU A 161 8.55 -4.10 -4.34
N LEU A 162 8.10 -4.14 -3.08
CA LEU A 162 7.54 -5.36 -2.48
C LEU A 162 6.37 -5.91 -3.30
N LEU A 163 5.47 -5.04 -3.72
CA LEU A 163 4.25 -5.44 -4.45
C LEU A 163 4.57 -5.94 -5.87
N ARG A 164 5.48 -5.29 -6.60
CA ARG A 164 5.88 -5.79 -7.92
C ARG A 164 6.68 -7.09 -7.83
N VAL A 165 7.51 -7.27 -6.80
CA VAL A 165 8.21 -8.57 -6.55
C VAL A 165 7.18 -9.65 -6.18
N GLN A 166 6.17 -9.34 -5.37
CA GLN A 166 5.08 -10.26 -5.08
C GLN A 166 4.34 -10.68 -6.36
N ALA A 167 4.17 -9.76 -7.31
CA ALA A 167 3.50 -10.06 -8.58
C ALA A 167 4.21 -11.15 -9.39
N VAL A 168 5.55 -11.16 -9.35
CA VAL A 168 6.40 -11.99 -10.22
C VAL A 168 7.03 -13.19 -9.52
N SER A 169 6.95 -13.25 -8.19
CA SER A 169 7.45 -14.36 -7.37
C SER A 169 6.32 -15.32 -6.99
N SER A 170 6.69 -16.45 -6.38
CA SER A 170 5.76 -17.38 -5.73
C SER A 170 5.62 -17.13 -4.23
N ASP A 171 6.22 -16.04 -3.72
CA ASP A 171 6.25 -15.72 -2.30
C ASP A 171 5.09 -14.80 -1.89
N GLU A 172 4.55 -15.03 -0.70
CA GLU A 172 3.57 -14.16 -0.08
C GLU A 172 4.21 -12.86 0.41
N LEU A 173 3.43 -11.77 0.45
CA LEU A 173 3.90 -10.45 0.88
C LEU A 173 4.51 -10.47 2.29
N ILE A 174 3.94 -11.27 3.20
CA ILE A 174 4.45 -11.42 4.57
C ILE A 174 5.89 -11.96 4.60
N ASN A 175 6.23 -12.86 3.67
CA ASN A 175 7.58 -13.42 3.55
C ASN A 175 8.52 -12.43 2.86
N LEU A 176 8.05 -11.76 1.79
CA LEU A 176 8.82 -10.74 1.08
C LEU A 176 9.18 -9.55 1.96
N ALA A 177 8.32 -9.18 2.91
CA ALA A 177 8.59 -8.14 3.89
C ALA A 177 9.81 -8.43 4.78
N THR A 178 10.25 -9.69 4.87
CA THR A 178 11.47 -10.08 5.60
C THR A 178 12.73 -10.03 4.74
N TRP A 179 12.60 -9.88 3.41
CA TRP A 179 13.74 -9.87 2.51
C TRP A 179 14.54 -8.58 2.63
N PRO A 180 15.88 -8.65 2.58
CA PRO A 180 16.71 -7.46 2.44
C PRO A 180 16.39 -6.68 1.16
N LEU A 181 16.47 -5.36 1.21
CA LEU A 181 16.20 -4.48 0.07
C LEU A 181 17.01 -4.88 -1.19
N ASP A 182 18.30 -5.17 -1.03
CA ASP A 182 19.18 -5.58 -2.13
C ASP A 182 18.71 -6.88 -2.80
N ARG A 183 18.12 -7.80 -2.03
CA ARG A 183 17.54 -9.05 -2.56
C ARG A 183 16.31 -8.75 -3.41
N LEU A 184 15.43 -7.85 -2.95
CA LEU A 184 14.24 -7.44 -3.72
C LEU A 184 14.63 -6.80 -5.05
N HIS A 185 15.62 -5.89 -5.04
CA HIS A 185 16.14 -5.29 -6.27
C HIS A 185 16.80 -6.32 -7.19
N SER A 186 17.64 -7.20 -6.64
CA SER A 186 18.32 -8.23 -7.42
C SER A 186 17.32 -9.18 -8.08
N TYR A 187 16.27 -9.57 -7.35
CA TYR A 187 15.19 -10.40 -7.90
C TYR A 187 14.47 -9.68 -9.04
N TRP A 188 14.02 -8.45 -8.81
CA TRP A 188 13.33 -7.66 -9.84
C TRP A 188 14.18 -7.46 -11.10
N ASN A 189 15.45 -7.08 -10.94
CA ASN A 189 16.37 -6.87 -12.05
C ASN A 189 16.62 -8.18 -12.83
N ALA A 190 16.73 -9.32 -12.13
CA ALA A 190 16.86 -10.62 -12.77
C ALA A 190 15.61 -10.98 -13.59
N THR A 191 14.41 -10.71 -13.06
CA THR A 191 13.15 -10.89 -13.79
C THR A 191 13.08 -10.02 -15.04
N GLN A 192 13.51 -8.75 -14.97
CA GLN A 192 13.51 -7.85 -16.12
C GLN A 192 14.55 -8.26 -17.19
N GLY A 193 15.70 -8.78 -16.77
CA GLY A 193 16.79 -9.17 -17.66
C GLY A 193 16.63 -10.55 -18.31
N ASN A 194 15.68 -11.37 -17.85
CA ASN A 194 15.50 -12.74 -18.32
C ASN A 194 14.10 -12.94 -18.95
N TYR A 195 14.08 -13.18 -20.26
CA TYR A 195 12.85 -13.38 -21.01
C TYR A 195 12.03 -14.58 -20.53
N VAL A 196 12.67 -15.71 -20.18
CA VAL A 196 11.95 -16.89 -19.68
C VAL A 196 11.27 -16.56 -18.35
N GLU A 197 11.98 -15.87 -17.45
CA GLU A 197 11.41 -15.44 -16.18
C GLU A 197 10.27 -14.43 -16.37
N ALA A 198 10.37 -13.54 -17.37
CA ALA A 198 9.31 -12.60 -17.71
C ALA A 198 8.03 -13.33 -18.18
N VAL A 199 8.18 -14.40 -18.99
CA VAL A 199 7.05 -15.24 -19.43
C VAL A 199 6.41 -15.97 -18.24
N ASP A 200 7.22 -16.59 -17.38
CA ASP A 200 6.71 -17.28 -16.19
C ASP A 200 6.01 -16.30 -15.24
N SER A 201 6.57 -15.10 -15.09
CA SER A 201 5.96 -14.00 -14.33
C SER A 201 4.61 -13.58 -14.91
N ALA A 202 4.45 -13.54 -16.23
CA ALA A 202 3.17 -13.21 -16.86
C ALA A 202 2.08 -14.21 -16.46
N ASN A 203 2.39 -15.50 -16.38
CA ASN A 203 1.44 -16.51 -15.91
C ASN A 203 1.03 -16.28 -14.45
N ARG A 204 1.99 -15.98 -13.57
CA ARG A 204 1.72 -15.67 -12.15
C ARG A 204 0.84 -14.43 -12.01
N ILE A 205 1.18 -13.35 -12.73
CA ILE A 205 0.44 -12.09 -12.72
C ILE A 205 -1.00 -12.28 -13.19
N ALA A 206 -1.22 -13.07 -14.26
CA ALA A 206 -2.54 -13.30 -14.82
C ALA A 206 -3.52 -13.95 -13.82
N THR A 207 -3.01 -14.70 -12.84
CA THR A 207 -3.80 -15.35 -11.79
C THR A 207 -3.75 -14.64 -10.44
N ASN A 208 -2.94 -13.58 -10.30
CA ASN A 208 -2.70 -12.94 -9.01
C ASN A 208 -3.83 -11.96 -8.65
N ARG A 209 -4.70 -12.38 -7.74
CA ARG A 209 -5.81 -11.57 -7.23
C ARG A 209 -5.36 -10.35 -6.40
N ASN A 210 -4.14 -10.37 -5.85
CA ASN A 210 -3.64 -9.29 -4.99
C ASN A 210 -3.30 -8.01 -5.76
N VAL A 211 -3.18 -8.06 -7.09
CA VAL A 211 -2.88 -6.90 -7.93
C VAL A 211 -3.89 -5.77 -7.74
N ILE A 212 -5.12 -6.08 -7.31
CA ILE A 212 -6.11 -5.06 -6.94
C ILE A 212 -5.63 -4.14 -5.82
N ASN A 213 -4.79 -4.60 -4.90
CA ASN A 213 -4.29 -3.79 -3.79
C ASN A 213 -3.00 -3.04 -4.15
N TYR A 214 -2.48 -3.18 -5.38
CA TYR A 214 -1.19 -2.62 -5.73
C TYR A 214 -1.23 -1.11 -5.94
N THR A 215 -0.10 -0.47 -5.65
CA THR A 215 0.11 0.95 -5.93
C THR A 215 0.16 1.20 -7.45
N PRO A 216 -0.16 2.41 -7.92
CA PRO A 216 0.01 2.77 -9.33
C PRO A 216 1.44 2.55 -9.84
N GLU A 217 2.44 2.77 -8.99
CA GLU A 217 3.85 2.55 -9.33
C GLU A 217 4.16 1.06 -9.55
N ALA A 218 3.72 0.19 -8.65
CA ALA A 218 3.88 -1.26 -8.82
C ALA A 218 3.17 -1.76 -10.09
N LYS A 219 1.93 -1.34 -10.34
CA LYS A 219 1.18 -1.69 -11.56
C LYS A 219 1.88 -1.18 -12.82
N ALA A 220 2.45 0.03 -12.78
CA ALA A 220 3.16 0.61 -13.91
C ALA A 220 4.40 -0.22 -14.29
N GLU A 221 5.17 -0.64 -13.31
CA GLU A 221 6.39 -1.45 -13.52
C GLU A 221 6.06 -2.85 -14.03
N ILE A 222 4.99 -3.47 -13.51
CA ILE A 222 4.47 -4.73 -14.04
C ILE A 222 4.04 -4.55 -15.51
N LEU A 223 3.24 -3.54 -15.82
CA LEU A 223 2.80 -3.29 -17.20
C LEU A 223 3.97 -2.95 -18.13
N HIS A 224 5.00 -2.29 -17.62
CA HIS A 224 6.21 -2.00 -18.36
C HIS A 224 6.99 -3.29 -18.69
N LEU A 225 7.16 -4.19 -17.71
CA LEU A 225 7.75 -5.53 -17.94
C LEU A 225 7.01 -6.28 -19.04
N LEU A 226 5.67 -6.35 -18.96
CA LEU A 226 4.86 -7.11 -19.92
C LEU A 226 4.90 -6.49 -21.33
N SER A 227 4.71 -5.17 -21.43
CA SER A 227 4.69 -4.48 -22.73
C SER A 227 6.09 -4.35 -23.37
N GLY A 228 7.14 -4.28 -22.56
CA GLY A 228 8.54 -4.21 -23.01
C GLY A 228 9.02 -5.50 -23.69
N ASN A 229 8.46 -6.66 -23.30
CA ASN A 229 8.83 -7.97 -23.85
C ASN A 229 8.09 -8.35 -25.14
N THR A 230 7.12 -7.55 -25.59
CA THR A 230 6.25 -7.86 -26.75
C THR A 230 7.00 -8.15 -28.04
N SER A 231 8.06 -7.38 -28.33
CA SER A 231 8.86 -7.56 -29.55
C SER A 231 9.65 -8.86 -29.55
N GLN A 232 10.13 -9.28 -28.37
CA GLN A 232 10.81 -10.57 -28.23
C GLN A 232 9.80 -11.72 -28.27
N ALA A 233 8.64 -11.56 -27.64
CA ALA A 233 7.58 -12.54 -27.67
C ALA A 233 7.12 -12.87 -29.08
N LEU A 234 6.85 -11.86 -29.92
CA LEU A 234 6.46 -12.08 -31.32
C LEU A 234 7.53 -12.81 -32.15
N ARG A 235 8.81 -12.73 -31.77
CA ARG A 235 9.90 -13.47 -32.44
C ARG A 235 10.02 -14.92 -31.96
N GLN A 236 9.70 -15.18 -30.69
CA GLN A 236 9.85 -16.50 -30.06
C GLN A 236 8.58 -17.34 -30.23
N SER A 237 7.42 -16.79 -29.85
CA SER A 237 6.16 -17.52 -29.79
C SER A 237 4.96 -16.57 -29.71
N ILE A 238 3.95 -16.80 -30.56
CA ILE A 238 2.67 -16.10 -30.48
C ILE A 238 1.99 -16.39 -29.13
N THR A 239 2.17 -17.59 -28.57
CA THR A 239 1.61 -17.96 -27.27
C THR A 239 2.14 -17.07 -26.15
N ASP A 240 3.44 -16.78 -26.13
CA ASP A 240 4.06 -15.92 -25.12
C ASP A 240 3.52 -14.49 -25.23
N PHE A 241 3.33 -14.00 -26.47
CA PHE A 241 2.72 -12.68 -26.72
C PHE A 241 1.30 -12.61 -26.14
N GLU A 242 0.50 -13.66 -26.32
CA GLU A 242 -0.85 -13.76 -25.77
C GLU A 242 -0.87 -13.94 -24.24
N GLN A 243 0.14 -14.60 -23.66
CA GLN A 243 0.32 -14.70 -22.22
C GLN A 243 0.61 -13.32 -21.60
N PHE A 244 1.55 -12.57 -22.18
CA PHE A 244 1.82 -11.20 -21.76
C PHE A 244 0.55 -10.34 -21.86
N ALA A 245 -0.21 -10.46 -22.96
CA ALA A 245 -1.45 -9.69 -23.15
C ALA A 245 -2.52 -10.05 -22.12
N SER A 246 -2.64 -11.33 -21.78
CA SER A 246 -3.57 -11.81 -20.74
C SER A 246 -3.21 -11.24 -19.37
N ALA A 247 -1.93 -11.29 -19.00
CA ALA A 247 -1.43 -10.71 -17.75
C ALA A 247 -1.64 -9.19 -17.70
N ALA A 248 -1.36 -8.47 -18.80
CA ALA A 248 -1.52 -7.04 -18.85
C ALA A 248 -2.99 -6.62 -18.72
N LEU A 249 -3.91 -7.34 -19.39
CA LEU A 249 -5.34 -7.10 -19.21
C LEU A 249 -5.80 -7.43 -17.78
N ALA A 250 -5.27 -8.48 -17.16
CA ALA A 250 -5.58 -8.80 -15.76
C ALA A 250 -5.21 -7.62 -14.84
N VAL A 251 -4.00 -7.06 -14.98
CA VAL A 251 -3.59 -5.86 -14.23
C VAL A 251 -4.51 -4.67 -14.51
N LEU A 252 -4.79 -4.38 -15.79
CA LEU A 252 -5.65 -3.26 -16.17
C LEU A 252 -7.06 -3.38 -15.61
N SER A 253 -7.63 -4.59 -15.60
CA SER A 253 -8.98 -4.83 -15.06
C SER A 253 -9.11 -4.52 -13.56
N THR A 254 -8.00 -4.41 -12.83
CA THR A 254 -7.99 -3.97 -11.43
C THR A 254 -8.00 -2.45 -11.24
N ILE A 255 -7.86 -1.68 -12.31
CA ILE A 255 -7.84 -0.22 -12.28
C ILE A 255 -9.29 0.28 -12.33
N GLN A 256 -9.70 1.00 -11.30
CA GLN A 256 -11.11 1.34 -11.07
C GLN A 256 -11.44 2.81 -11.37
N SER A 257 -10.44 3.63 -11.67
CA SER A 257 -10.66 5.05 -11.98
C SER A 257 -9.76 5.55 -13.09
N HIS A 258 -10.27 6.51 -13.87
CA HIS A 258 -9.47 7.20 -14.89
C HIS A 258 -8.19 7.80 -14.29
N ARG A 259 -8.27 8.32 -13.06
CA ARG A 259 -7.13 8.95 -12.40
C ARG A 259 -6.03 7.93 -12.07
N GLU A 260 -6.38 6.77 -11.53
CA GLU A 260 -5.43 5.68 -11.32
C GLU A 260 -4.75 5.28 -12.64
N PHE A 261 -5.52 5.10 -13.71
CA PHE A 261 -4.98 4.74 -15.01
C PHE A 261 -3.96 5.76 -15.53
N MET A 262 -4.26 7.05 -15.38
CA MET A 262 -3.35 8.13 -15.75
C MET A 262 -2.08 8.12 -14.89
N GLU A 263 -2.18 7.84 -13.60
CA GLU A 263 -1.02 7.73 -12.70
C GLU A 263 -0.13 6.53 -13.06
N VAL A 264 -0.73 5.40 -13.45
CA VAL A 264 -0.02 4.21 -13.95
C VAL A 264 0.70 4.52 -15.26
N LEU A 265 0.00 5.05 -16.26
CA LEU A 265 0.60 5.36 -17.57
C LEU A 265 1.75 6.36 -17.48
N ARG A 266 1.69 7.34 -16.56
CA ARG A 266 2.77 8.31 -16.36
C ARG A 266 4.01 7.72 -15.70
N ARG A 267 3.88 6.63 -14.96
CA ARG A 267 5.00 5.97 -14.26
C ARG A 267 5.59 4.79 -15.03
N MET A 268 4.89 4.28 -16.05
CA MET A 268 5.41 3.19 -16.86
C MET A 268 6.76 3.56 -17.48
N GLY A 269 7.78 2.73 -17.21
CA GLY A 269 9.15 2.93 -17.67
C GLY A 269 9.87 4.13 -17.03
N GLN A 270 9.41 4.59 -15.87
CA GLN A 270 10.10 5.57 -15.03
C GLN A 270 10.74 4.85 -13.84
N GLU A 271 11.88 5.32 -13.37
CA GLU A 271 12.58 4.73 -12.23
C GLU A 271 12.18 5.40 -10.91
N GLY A 272 11.98 4.60 -9.88
CA GLY A 272 11.65 5.08 -8.52
C GLY A 272 10.33 5.86 -8.46
N ASP A 273 10.34 6.97 -7.73
CA ASP A 273 9.17 7.85 -7.55
C ASP A 273 8.93 8.82 -8.72
N ALA A 274 9.73 8.71 -9.80
CA ALA A 274 9.65 9.60 -10.94
C ALA A 274 8.30 9.48 -11.67
N LYS A 275 7.78 10.64 -12.08
CA LYS A 275 6.51 10.74 -12.80
C LYS A 275 6.72 11.42 -14.16
N GLY A 276 6.49 10.64 -15.22
CA GLY A 276 6.56 11.11 -16.59
C GLY A 276 5.55 12.22 -16.91
N ASP A 277 5.79 12.92 -17.99
CA ASP A 277 4.96 14.02 -18.46
C ASP A 277 3.80 13.53 -19.36
N VAL A 278 3.15 14.46 -20.08
CA VAL A 278 2.06 14.15 -21.00
C VAL A 278 2.54 13.37 -22.23
N VAL A 279 3.80 13.53 -22.64
CA VAL A 279 4.40 12.79 -23.75
C VAL A 279 4.62 11.33 -23.33
N ASN A 280 5.17 11.09 -22.13
CA ASN A 280 5.29 9.74 -21.58
C ASN A 280 3.93 9.04 -21.51
N LEU A 281 2.92 9.72 -20.99
CA LEU A 281 1.56 9.20 -20.89
C LEU A 281 1.02 8.73 -22.25
N LYS A 282 1.10 9.60 -23.27
CA LYS A 282 0.63 9.30 -24.62
C LYS A 282 1.39 8.12 -25.23
N ASN A 283 2.71 8.10 -25.09
CA ASN A 283 3.55 7.03 -25.62
C ASN A 283 3.23 5.69 -24.96
N ASN A 284 3.06 5.69 -23.63
CA ASN A 284 2.72 4.49 -22.87
C ASN A 284 1.32 3.99 -23.23
N TYR A 285 0.34 4.88 -23.40
CA TYR A 285 -0.99 4.51 -23.90
C TYR A 285 -0.91 3.86 -25.29
N VAL A 286 -0.20 4.48 -26.24
CA VAL A 286 -0.05 3.94 -27.60
C VAL A 286 0.64 2.58 -27.59
N ASN A 287 1.71 2.43 -26.80
CA ASN A 287 2.46 1.18 -26.74
C ASN A 287 1.65 0.05 -26.07
N LEU A 288 1.03 0.34 -24.93
CA LEU A 288 0.26 -0.65 -24.15
C LEU A 288 -1.07 -1.01 -24.82
N ILE A 289 -1.88 -0.02 -25.18
CA ILE A 289 -3.24 -0.27 -25.69
C ILE A 289 -3.19 -0.59 -27.19
N LEU A 290 -2.65 0.32 -28.01
CA LEU A 290 -2.82 0.23 -29.46
C LEU A 290 -1.86 -0.76 -30.13
N LYS A 291 -0.59 -0.77 -29.71
CA LYS A 291 0.43 -1.63 -30.32
C LYS A 291 0.51 -3.02 -29.70
N PHE A 292 0.07 -3.16 -28.46
CA PHE A 292 0.15 -4.43 -27.75
C PHE A 292 -1.23 -5.07 -27.59
N LEU A 293 -2.12 -4.53 -26.75
CA LEU A 293 -3.39 -5.20 -26.43
C LEU A 293 -4.37 -5.29 -27.61
N TYR A 294 -4.45 -4.26 -28.45
CA TYR A 294 -5.31 -4.29 -29.64
C TYR A 294 -4.78 -5.21 -30.75
N ARG A 295 -3.54 -5.67 -30.64
CA ARG A 295 -2.94 -6.64 -31.56
C ARG A 295 -2.99 -8.07 -31.04
N SER A 296 -3.50 -8.30 -29.84
CA SER A 296 -3.65 -9.63 -29.25
C SER A 296 -5.09 -10.12 -29.33
N THR A 297 -5.34 -11.35 -28.89
CA THR A 297 -6.69 -11.89 -28.71
C THR A 297 -7.53 -11.11 -27.69
N LYS A 298 -6.92 -10.21 -26.91
CA LYS A 298 -7.59 -9.43 -25.87
C LYS A 298 -8.22 -8.12 -26.34
N ALA A 299 -8.06 -7.73 -27.61
CA ALA A 299 -8.54 -6.46 -28.15
C ALA A 299 -9.98 -6.09 -27.74
N LYS A 300 -10.95 -7.01 -27.94
CA LYS A 300 -12.37 -6.79 -27.58
C LYS A 300 -12.61 -6.67 -26.07
N ALA A 301 -11.79 -7.32 -25.25
CA ALA A 301 -11.90 -7.22 -23.80
C ALA A 301 -11.28 -5.90 -23.30
N THR A 302 -10.15 -5.49 -23.89
CA THR A 302 -9.53 -4.18 -23.63
C THR A 302 -10.46 -3.03 -24.01
N GLU A 303 -11.14 -3.11 -25.16
CA GLU A 303 -12.11 -2.09 -25.58
C GLU A 303 -13.27 -1.97 -24.58
N ARG A 304 -13.85 -3.09 -24.14
CA ARG A 304 -14.91 -3.10 -23.12
C ARG A 304 -14.46 -2.48 -21.81
N TRP A 305 -13.29 -2.88 -21.31
CA TRP A 305 -12.72 -2.32 -20.08
C TRP A 305 -12.49 -0.79 -20.20
N LEU A 306 -12.00 -0.31 -21.35
CA LEU A 306 -11.84 1.14 -21.57
C LEU A 306 -13.20 1.85 -21.54
N VAL A 307 -14.22 1.32 -22.20
CA VAL A 307 -15.56 1.90 -22.17
C VAL A 307 -16.09 1.99 -20.74
N GLU A 308 -15.96 0.91 -19.96
CA GLU A 308 -16.37 0.86 -18.55
C GLU A 308 -15.61 1.87 -17.67
N LEU A 309 -14.31 2.07 -17.93
CA LEU A 309 -13.49 3.03 -17.17
C LEU A 309 -13.89 4.49 -17.38
N TYR A 310 -14.51 4.81 -18.52
CA TYR A 310 -14.95 6.16 -18.90
C TYR A 310 -16.47 6.36 -18.82
N SER A 311 -17.22 5.33 -18.42
CA SER A 311 -18.68 5.40 -18.20
C SER A 311 -18.99 5.96 -16.81
#